data_AF-A0A358GM42-F1
#
_entry.id   AF-A0A358GM42-F1
#
_cell.length_a   1.000
_cell.length_b   1.000
_cell.length_c   1.000
_cell.angle_alpha   90.00
_cell.angle_beta   90.00
_cell.angle_gamma   90.00
#
_symmetry.space_group_name_H-M   'P 1'
#
loop_
_entity.id
_entity.type
_entity.pdbx_description
1 polymer ?
#
loop_
_entity_poly.entity_id
_entity_poly.type
_entity_poly.pdbx_seq_one_letter_code
_entity_poly.pdbx_strand_id
1 'polypeptide(L)'
;MSGIKHCSGILHVVNILALVLFLTACTSYTKVSSEEVKSFRQDIEQNFPAIHKTEIRYSTPRVEVAYTVKTEPDEEEIHRLFTQTAAFMTSSSFQSEIIDAQYRRKYPSWGDPELAVTITLRGKDISVYQFTCKPEKSESDSGKATYAQWYVQTRDDTMGKPYPDSGMENEK
;
A
#
# COMPACT_ATOMS: atom_id res chain seq x y z
N MET A 1 -20.96 -57.62 29.69
CA MET A 1 -19.60 -57.22 29.28
C MET A 1 -19.71 -56.31 28.07
N SER A 2 -19.00 -55.18 28.11
CA SER A 2 -18.69 -54.18 27.05
C SER A 2 -19.81 -53.79 26.06
N GLY A 3 -20.27 -52.54 25.95
CA GLY A 3 -19.59 -51.27 26.20
C GLY A 3 -18.86 -50.80 24.93
N ILE A 4 -19.59 -50.18 23.99
CA ILE A 4 -19.01 -49.32 22.96
C ILE A 4 -19.91 -48.07 22.86
N LYS A 5 -19.64 -47.09 23.72
CA LYS A 5 -19.96 -45.68 23.46
C LYS A 5 -18.67 -45.09 22.93
N HIS A 6 -18.62 -44.65 21.68
CA HIS A 6 -17.78 -43.54 21.20
C HIS A 6 -17.95 -43.40 19.69
N CYS A 7 -17.80 -42.16 19.21
CA CYS A 7 -17.59 -41.71 17.82
C CYS A 7 -18.63 -40.78 17.19
N SER A 8 -19.42 -40.03 17.96
CA SER A 8 -20.12 -38.85 17.41
C SER A 8 -19.43 -37.51 17.70
N GLY A 9 -18.55 -37.43 18.71
CA GLY A 9 -17.92 -36.17 19.12
C GLY A 9 -16.66 -35.77 18.33
N ILE A 10 -15.96 -36.71 17.71
CA ILE A 10 -14.68 -36.44 17.02
C ILE A 10 -14.92 -35.73 15.68
N LEU A 11 -16.02 -36.06 14.99
CA LEU A 11 -16.33 -35.50 13.67
C LEU A 11 -16.69 -34.00 13.73
N HIS A 12 -17.29 -33.54 14.82
CA HIS A 12 -17.65 -32.13 15.00
C HIS A 12 -16.44 -31.27 15.41
N VAL A 13 -15.52 -31.81 16.22
CA VAL A 13 -14.31 -31.09 16.65
C VAL A 13 -13.36 -30.84 15.47
N VAL A 14 -13.21 -31.81 14.55
CA VAL A 14 -12.37 -31.66 13.35
C VAL A 14 -12.94 -30.59 12.39
N ASN A 15 -14.27 -30.52 12.24
CA ASN A 15 -14.93 -29.55 11.36
C ASN A 15 -14.86 -28.12 11.91
N ILE A 16 -15.01 -27.94 13.23
CA ILE A 16 -14.85 -26.63 13.88
C ILE A 16 -13.39 -26.17 13.84
N LEU A 17 -12.41 -27.07 14.02
CA LEU A 17 -10.99 -26.73 13.94
C LEU A 17 -10.58 -26.31 12.51
N ALA A 18 -11.12 -26.95 11.48
CA ALA A 18 -10.94 -26.54 10.10
C ALA A 18 -11.53 -25.14 9.84
N LEU A 19 -12.73 -24.87 10.36
CA LEU A 19 -13.39 -23.56 10.22
C LEU A 19 -12.59 -22.41 10.88
N VAL A 20 -11.99 -22.65 12.04
CA VAL A 20 -11.13 -21.66 12.74
C VAL A 20 -9.84 -21.35 11.97
N LEU A 21 -9.27 -22.33 11.25
CA LEU A 21 -8.10 -22.11 10.40
C LEU A 21 -8.41 -21.30 9.12
N PHE A 22 -9.65 -21.32 8.63
CA PHE A 22 -10.06 -20.51 7.46
C PHE A 22 -10.33 -19.04 7.79
N LEU A 23 -10.50 -18.68 9.07
CA LEU A 23 -10.85 -17.31 9.49
C LEU A 23 -9.66 -16.35 9.61
N THR A 24 -8.42 -16.80 9.44
CA THR A 24 -7.22 -15.92 9.47
C THR A 24 -6.80 -15.40 8.10
N ALA A 25 -7.57 -15.66 7.04
CA ALA A 25 -7.37 -15.02 5.74
C ALA A 25 -7.93 -13.58 5.72
N CYS A 26 -7.73 -12.81 6.80
CA CYS A 26 -7.76 -11.36 6.70
C CYS A 26 -6.54 -10.95 5.87
N THR A 27 -6.76 -10.19 4.79
CA THR A 27 -5.73 -9.77 3.83
C THR A 27 -4.51 -9.18 4.55
N SER A 28 -3.47 -10.00 4.76
CA SER A 28 -2.26 -9.58 5.44
C SER A 28 -1.37 -8.85 4.46
N TYR A 29 -0.99 -7.61 4.77
CA TYR A 29 0.02 -6.91 4.00
C TYR A 29 1.43 -7.42 4.37
N THR A 30 2.35 -7.34 3.43
CA THR A 30 3.77 -7.63 3.65
C THR A 30 4.50 -6.32 3.82
N LYS A 31 5.22 -6.14 4.93
CA LYS A 31 6.09 -4.97 5.12
C LYS A 31 7.38 -5.17 4.33
N VAL A 32 7.83 -4.14 3.65
CA VAL A 32 9.12 -4.13 2.95
C VAL A 32 10.19 -3.62 3.91
N SER A 33 11.34 -4.29 3.91
CA SER A 33 12.52 -3.85 4.65
C SER A 33 13.77 -4.12 3.80
N SER A 34 14.21 -3.12 3.04
CA SER A 34 15.51 -3.08 2.36
C SER A 34 16.33 -1.87 2.86
N GLU A 35 17.63 -1.83 2.56
CA GLU A 35 18.46 -0.67 2.90
C GLU A 35 18.01 0.60 2.16
N GLU A 36 17.53 0.46 0.93
CA GLU A 36 16.92 1.55 0.18
C GLU A 36 15.67 2.10 0.90
N VAL A 37 14.77 1.21 1.34
CA VAL A 37 13.56 1.61 2.09
C VAL A 37 13.91 2.25 3.43
N LYS A 38 14.95 1.77 4.12
CA LYS A 38 15.41 2.39 5.38
C LYS A 38 15.93 3.80 5.14
N SER A 39 16.74 3.98 4.11
CA SER A 39 17.32 5.28 3.74
C SER A 39 16.22 6.27 3.35
N PHE A 40 15.30 5.85 2.48
CA PHE A 40 14.14 6.66 2.10
C PHE A 40 13.30 7.07 3.32
N ARG A 41 12.99 6.12 4.21
CA ARG A 41 12.24 6.44 5.44
C ARG A 41 12.97 7.46 6.30
N GLN A 42 14.27 7.31 6.50
CA GLN A 42 15.06 8.24 7.30
C GLN A 42 15.06 9.64 6.70
N ASP A 43 15.20 9.75 5.39
CA ASP A 43 15.14 11.04 4.69
C ASP A 43 13.77 11.71 4.85
N ILE A 44 12.66 10.98 4.63
CA ILE A 44 11.32 11.52 4.83
C ILE A 44 11.08 11.94 6.29
N GLU A 45 11.41 11.10 7.26
CA GLU A 45 11.20 11.40 8.68
C GLU A 45 12.08 12.57 9.18
N GLN A 46 13.18 12.89 8.48
CA GLN A 46 14.00 14.08 8.74
C GLN A 46 13.44 15.34 8.09
N ASN A 47 12.97 15.24 6.84
CA ASN A 47 12.50 16.39 6.06
C ASN A 47 11.06 16.81 6.38
N PHE A 48 10.25 15.91 6.96
CA PHE A 48 8.83 16.13 7.28
C PHE A 48 8.55 15.85 8.77
N PRO A 49 8.77 16.82 9.67
CA PRO A 49 8.67 16.61 11.13
C PRO A 49 7.29 16.15 11.64
N ALA A 50 6.23 16.43 10.86
CA ALA A 50 4.88 15.97 11.12
C ALA A 50 4.73 14.45 10.95
N ILE A 51 5.59 13.80 10.16
CA ILE A 51 5.57 12.35 9.97
C ILE A 51 6.01 11.66 11.27
N HIS A 52 5.13 10.82 11.80
CA HIS A 52 5.41 9.97 12.95
C HIS A 52 5.98 8.61 12.53
N LYS A 53 5.53 8.09 11.39
CA LYS A 53 5.85 6.75 10.91
C LYS A 53 5.69 6.66 9.41
N THR A 54 6.67 6.05 8.76
CA THR A 54 6.59 5.64 7.34
C THR A 54 6.69 4.12 7.23
N GLU A 55 5.75 3.50 6.51
CA GLU A 55 5.76 2.07 6.20
C GLU A 55 5.58 1.84 4.70
N ILE A 56 6.46 1.02 4.12
CA ILE A 56 6.29 0.53 2.75
C ILE A 56 5.73 -0.87 2.87
N ARG A 57 4.59 -1.13 2.24
CA ARG A 57 3.90 -2.43 2.33
C ARG A 57 3.22 -2.81 1.04
N TYR A 58 2.94 -4.10 0.88
CA TYR A 58 2.25 -4.58 -0.30
C TYR A 58 1.32 -5.76 -0.02
N SER A 59 0.21 -5.79 -0.76
CA SER A 59 -0.80 -6.84 -0.81
C SER A 59 -1.55 -6.71 -2.12
N THR A 60 -2.07 -7.77 -2.71
CA THR A 60 -2.77 -7.64 -4.00
C THR A 60 -4.01 -6.73 -3.90
N PRO A 61 -4.22 -5.78 -4.83
CA PRO A 61 -3.44 -5.50 -6.05
C PRO A 61 -2.42 -4.34 -5.94
N ARG A 62 -1.95 -3.99 -4.74
CA ARG A 62 -1.30 -2.70 -4.41
C ARG A 62 0.08 -2.82 -3.74
N VAL A 63 0.95 -1.88 -4.10
CA VAL A 63 2.15 -1.51 -3.32
C VAL A 63 1.94 -0.09 -2.79
N GLU A 64 2.17 0.11 -1.50
CA GLU A 64 1.78 1.33 -0.80
C GLU A 64 2.92 1.88 0.05
N VAL A 65 3.09 3.21 0.02
CA VAL A 65 3.80 3.96 1.06
C VAL A 65 2.75 4.58 1.99
N ALA A 66 2.72 4.13 3.24
CA ALA A 66 1.77 4.57 4.25
C ALA A 66 2.46 5.48 5.28
N TYR A 67 1.95 6.70 5.40
CA TYR A 67 2.37 7.70 6.36
C TYR A 67 1.38 7.83 7.50
N THR A 68 1.89 7.86 8.73
CA THR A 68 1.14 8.33 9.91
C THR A 68 1.67 9.71 10.28
N VAL A 69 0.81 10.73 10.26
CA VAL A 69 1.16 12.12 10.60
C VAL A 69 0.62 12.53 11.96
N LYS A 70 1.34 13.40 12.68
CA LYS A 70 0.92 13.92 14.01
C LYS A 70 -0.16 14.99 13.87
N THR A 71 -0.05 15.81 12.83
CA THR A 71 -0.92 16.92 12.47
C THR A 71 -1.27 16.80 11.00
N GLU A 72 -2.40 17.39 10.60
CA GLU A 72 -2.79 17.44 9.19
C GLU A 72 -1.81 18.36 8.44
N PRO A 73 -1.10 17.87 7.40
CA PRO A 73 -0.15 18.68 6.63
C PRO A 73 -0.91 19.66 5.75
N ASP A 74 -0.31 20.82 5.47
CA ASP A 74 -0.85 21.77 4.50
C ASP A 74 -0.61 21.30 3.05
N GLU A 75 -1.24 21.96 2.08
CA GLU A 75 -1.18 21.55 0.67
C GLU A 75 0.25 21.55 0.10
N GLU A 76 1.10 22.48 0.53
CA GLU A 76 2.49 22.55 0.09
C GLU A 76 3.30 21.38 0.65
N GLU A 77 3.13 21.07 1.94
CA GLU A 77 3.76 19.92 2.59
C GLU A 77 3.29 18.60 1.95
N ILE A 78 1.99 18.45 1.68
CA ILE A 78 1.43 17.31 0.97
C ILE A 78 2.03 17.17 -0.43
N HIS A 79 2.11 18.26 -1.19
CA HIS A 79 2.66 18.22 -2.54
C HIS A 79 4.14 17.81 -2.54
N ARG A 80 4.95 18.38 -1.64
CA ARG A 80 6.36 18.04 -1.51
C ARG A 80 6.56 16.59 -1.09
N LEU A 81 5.81 16.12 -0.09
CA LEU A 81 5.86 14.74 0.40
C LEU A 81 5.46 13.76 -0.71
N PHE A 82 4.35 14.04 -1.40
CA PHE A 82 3.88 13.21 -2.51
C PHE A 82 4.90 13.17 -3.64
N THR A 83 5.44 14.30 -4.07
CA THR A 83 6.41 14.37 -5.19
C THR A 83 7.65 13.54 -4.91
N GLN A 84 8.22 13.66 -3.71
CA GLN A 84 9.37 12.84 -3.31
C GLN A 84 9.02 11.35 -3.25
N THR A 85 7.84 11.02 -2.74
CA THR A 85 7.37 9.63 -2.65
C THR A 85 7.12 9.02 -4.03
N ALA A 86 6.46 9.75 -4.93
CA ALA A 86 6.19 9.30 -6.29
C ALA A 86 7.49 9.08 -7.07
N ALA A 87 8.46 9.99 -6.95
CA ALA A 87 9.78 9.83 -7.55
C ALA A 87 10.50 8.58 -7.02
N PHE A 88 10.42 8.32 -5.72
CA PHE A 88 10.96 7.10 -5.12
C PHE A 88 10.28 5.84 -5.66
N MET A 89 8.95 5.77 -5.65
CA MET A 89 8.20 4.59 -6.07
C MET A 89 8.33 4.28 -7.57
N THR A 90 8.60 5.29 -8.40
CA THR A 90 8.80 5.16 -9.84
C THR A 90 10.28 5.01 -10.24
N SER A 91 11.20 5.08 -9.27
CA SER A 91 12.63 4.89 -9.52
C SER A 91 12.96 3.46 -9.99
N SER A 92 14.03 3.32 -10.77
CA SER A 92 14.45 2.01 -11.27
C SER A 92 14.84 1.03 -10.16
N SER A 93 15.44 1.52 -9.08
CA SER A 93 15.81 0.74 -7.90
C SER A 93 14.58 0.19 -7.21
N PHE A 94 13.60 1.04 -6.88
CA PHE A 94 12.31 0.60 -6.31
C PHE A 94 11.60 -0.44 -7.19
N GLN A 95 11.54 -0.19 -8.51
CA GLN A 95 10.91 -1.12 -9.44
C GLN A 95 11.62 -2.48 -9.44
N SER A 96 12.95 -2.51 -9.44
CA SER A 96 13.69 -3.78 -9.42
C SER A 96 13.63 -4.50 -8.07
N GLU A 97 13.83 -3.80 -6.96
CA GLU A 97 13.94 -4.41 -5.63
C GLU A 97 12.59 -4.80 -5.02
N ILE A 98 11.56 -3.97 -5.25
CA ILE A 98 10.28 -4.12 -4.56
C ILE A 98 9.24 -4.69 -5.50
N ILE A 99 9.11 -4.16 -6.71
CA ILE A 99 8.11 -4.68 -7.66
C ILE A 99 8.56 -6.02 -8.23
N ASP A 100 9.73 -6.08 -8.86
CA ASP A 100 10.18 -7.28 -9.57
C ASP A 100 10.59 -8.40 -8.58
N ALA A 101 11.46 -8.10 -7.62
CA ALA A 101 12.06 -9.12 -6.75
C ALA A 101 11.16 -9.58 -5.58
N GLN A 102 10.22 -8.75 -5.12
CA GLN A 102 9.37 -9.04 -3.97
C GLN A 102 7.89 -9.21 -4.36
N TYR A 103 7.24 -8.18 -4.90
CA TYR A 103 5.80 -8.22 -5.20
C TYR A 103 5.47 -9.27 -6.26
N ARG A 104 6.09 -9.19 -7.45
CA ARG A 104 5.80 -10.10 -8.58
C ARG A 104 6.21 -11.54 -8.25
N ARG A 105 7.27 -11.72 -7.45
CA ARG A 105 7.66 -13.04 -6.93
C ARG A 105 6.59 -13.65 -6.03
N LYS A 106 5.94 -12.85 -5.18
CA LYS A 106 4.85 -13.33 -4.31
C LYS A 106 3.53 -13.48 -5.05
N TYR A 107 3.25 -12.63 -6.02
CA TYR A 107 1.98 -12.56 -6.75
C TYR A 107 2.16 -12.61 -8.28
N PRO A 108 2.70 -13.71 -8.84
CA PRO A 108 3.05 -13.79 -10.25
C PRO A 108 1.86 -13.64 -11.20
N SER A 109 0.65 -13.99 -10.76
CA SER A 109 -0.58 -13.91 -11.57
C SER A 109 -1.30 -12.56 -11.52
N TRP A 110 -0.87 -11.63 -10.65
CA TRP A 110 -1.56 -10.34 -10.45
C TRP A 110 -1.05 -9.23 -11.37
N GLY A 111 0.02 -9.47 -12.12
CA GLY A 111 0.64 -8.43 -12.96
C GLY A 111 1.31 -7.35 -12.13
N ASP A 112 1.45 -6.16 -12.72
CA ASP A 112 2.00 -4.99 -12.04
C ASP A 112 0.99 -4.41 -11.03
N PRO A 113 1.44 -3.97 -9.85
CA PRO A 113 0.56 -3.43 -8.83
C PRO A 113 0.10 -2.01 -9.14
N GLU A 114 -1.04 -1.62 -8.56
CA GLU A 114 -1.33 -0.21 -8.32
C GLU A 114 -0.34 0.35 -7.29
N LEU A 115 0.22 1.53 -7.55
CA LEU A 115 1.01 2.27 -6.57
C LEU A 115 0.08 3.18 -5.76
N ALA A 116 0.32 3.26 -4.45
CA ALA A 116 -0.46 4.12 -3.58
C ALA A 116 0.40 4.85 -2.55
N VAL A 117 -0.05 6.05 -2.18
CA VAL A 117 0.47 6.81 -1.03
C VAL A 117 -0.71 7.16 -0.14
N THR A 118 -0.68 6.75 1.12
CA THR A 118 -1.78 7.01 2.07
C THR A 118 -1.26 7.81 3.25
N ILE A 119 -1.95 8.89 3.60
CA ILE A 119 -1.60 9.75 4.73
C ILE A 119 -2.72 9.67 5.75
N THR A 120 -2.41 9.14 6.94
CA THR A 120 -3.37 8.92 8.02
C THR A 120 -3.02 9.79 9.22
N LEU A 121 -4.01 10.48 9.78
CA LEU A 121 -3.80 11.30 10.98
C LEU A 121 -3.73 10.42 12.23
N ARG A 122 -2.66 10.54 13.00
CA ARG A 122 -2.41 9.73 14.21
C ARG A 122 -3.58 9.84 15.19
N GLY A 123 -4.00 8.69 15.71
CA GLY A 123 -5.12 8.60 16.65
C GLY A 123 -6.49 8.67 15.98
N LYS A 124 -6.53 8.75 14.64
CA LYS A 124 -7.72 8.57 13.83
C LYS A 124 -7.46 7.44 12.83
N ASP A 125 -8.44 6.57 12.64
CA ASP A 125 -8.38 5.55 11.57
C ASP A 125 -8.89 6.13 10.23
N ILE A 126 -8.62 7.41 9.98
CA ILE A 126 -9.11 8.14 8.80
C ILE A 126 -7.90 8.64 8.00
N SER A 127 -7.84 8.26 6.73
CA SER A 127 -6.92 8.83 5.75
C SER A 127 -7.35 10.26 5.40
N VAL A 128 -6.44 11.21 5.50
CA VAL A 128 -6.66 12.60 5.09
C VAL A 128 -6.39 12.77 3.59
N TYR A 129 -5.41 12.04 3.06
CA TYR A 129 -5.09 11.98 1.64
C TYR A 129 -4.79 10.54 1.21
N GLN A 130 -5.22 10.19 0.01
CA GLN A 130 -4.84 8.96 -0.67
C GLN A 130 -4.52 9.27 -2.13
N PHE A 131 -3.29 8.94 -2.54
CA PHE A 131 -2.84 9.01 -3.92
C PHE A 131 -2.78 7.62 -4.51
N THR A 132 -3.23 7.46 -5.75
CA THR A 132 -3.18 6.18 -6.46
C THR A 132 -2.72 6.36 -7.90
N CYS A 133 -1.95 5.40 -8.40
CA CYS A 133 -1.54 5.33 -9.80
C CYS A 133 -1.62 3.89 -10.28
N LYS A 134 -2.42 3.67 -11.32
CA LYS A 134 -2.57 2.36 -11.94
C LYS A 134 -1.46 2.14 -12.97
N PRO A 135 -0.98 0.91 -13.11
CA PRO A 135 -0.02 0.59 -14.16
C PRO A 135 -0.69 0.73 -15.52
N GLU A 136 -0.05 1.47 -16.41
CA GLU A 136 -0.39 1.53 -17.82
C GLU A 136 0.42 0.46 -18.55
N LYS A 137 -0.28 -0.37 -19.35
CA LYS A 137 0.36 -1.34 -20.23
C LYS A 137 0.57 -0.68 -21.60
N SER A 138 1.81 -0.61 -22.04
CA SER A 138 2.11 -0.25 -23.42
C SER A 138 1.52 -1.32 -24.36
N GLU A 139 0.76 -0.91 -25.38
CA GLU A 139 0.19 -1.83 -26.37
C GLU A 139 1.26 -2.54 -27.22
N SER A 140 2.49 -2.03 -27.21
CA SER A 140 3.55 -2.39 -28.15
C SER A 140 4.80 -2.98 -27.49
N ASP A 141 4.81 -3.16 -26.17
CA ASP A 141 5.99 -3.67 -25.48
C ASP A 141 5.62 -4.68 -24.39
N SER A 142 6.30 -5.83 -24.39
CA SER A 142 6.36 -6.75 -23.23
C SER A 142 7.15 -6.15 -22.05
N GLY A 143 7.28 -4.82 -22.02
CA GLY A 143 8.10 -4.03 -21.11
C GLY A 143 7.41 -3.79 -19.76
N LYS A 144 8.20 -3.28 -18.81
CA LYS A 144 7.73 -2.90 -17.47
C LYS A 144 6.61 -1.87 -17.58
N ALA A 145 5.58 -1.96 -16.73
CA ALA A 145 4.50 -0.99 -16.68
C ALA A 145 5.00 0.44 -16.41
N THR A 146 4.32 1.42 -16.98
CA THR A 146 4.52 2.85 -16.69
C THR A 146 3.47 3.34 -15.70
N TYR A 147 3.83 4.37 -14.93
CA TYR A 147 2.98 4.97 -13.90
C TYR A 147 2.89 6.48 -14.15
N ALA A 148 2.05 6.87 -15.11
CA ALA A 148 2.01 8.24 -15.63
C ALA A 148 1.02 9.14 -14.86
N GLN A 149 -0.22 8.69 -14.68
CA GLN A 149 -1.26 9.51 -14.05
C GLN A 149 -1.52 9.10 -12.60
N TRP A 150 -1.36 10.05 -11.68
CA TRP A 150 -1.80 9.93 -10.29
C TRP A 150 -3.18 10.53 -10.08
N TYR A 151 -3.94 9.96 -9.15
CA TYR A 151 -5.23 10.46 -8.69
C TYR A 151 -5.16 10.71 -7.19
N VAL A 152 -5.77 11.80 -6.73
CA VAL A 152 -5.87 12.15 -5.30
C VAL A 152 -7.31 12.03 -4.82
N GLN A 153 -7.48 11.42 -3.66
CA GLN A 153 -8.70 11.44 -2.86
C GLN A 153 -8.39 12.13 -1.54
N THR A 154 -9.32 12.95 -1.08
CA THR A 154 -9.25 13.58 0.24
C THR A 154 -10.42 13.09 1.08
N ARG A 155 -10.45 13.49 2.36
CA ARG A 155 -11.60 13.20 3.22
C ARG A 155 -12.92 13.75 2.65
N ASP A 156 -12.86 14.91 2.02
CA ASP A 156 -14.03 15.64 1.56
C ASP A 156 -14.36 15.35 0.08
N ASP A 157 -13.44 14.76 -0.68
CA ASP A 157 -13.64 14.27 -2.06
C ASP A 157 -13.12 12.83 -2.22
N THR A 158 -14.06 11.88 -2.17
CA THR A 158 -13.78 10.45 -2.31
C THR A 158 -13.83 9.95 -3.76
N MET A 159 -14.31 10.76 -4.71
CA MET A 159 -14.46 10.32 -6.11
C MET A 159 -13.10 10.16 -6.79
N GLY A 160 -12.11 10.92 -6.32
CA GLY A 160 -10.75 10.90 -6.83
C GLY A 160 -10.64 11.72 -8.09
N LYS A 161 -9.73 12.70 -8.08
CA LYS A 161 -9.45 13.56 -9.23
C LYS A 161 -8.01 13.40 -9.70
N PRO A 162 -7.72 13.61 -11.00
CA PRO A 162 -6.34 13.63 -11.48
C PRO A 162 -5.51 14.61 -10.64
N TYR A 163 -4.38 14.13 -10.11
CA TYR A 163 -3.47 14.99 -9.39
C TYR A 163 -2.64 15.79 -10.41
N PRO A 164 -2.62 17.14 -10.32
CA PRO A 164 -1.92 17.96 -11.29
C PRO A 164 -0.40 17.80 -11.15
N ASP A 165 0.31 17.83 -12.28
CA ASP A 165 1.78 17.81 -12.29
C ASP A 165 2.40 18.98 -11.51
N SER A 166 1.68 20.12 -11.42
CA SER A 166 2.07 21.31 -10.67
C SER A 166 1.72 21.26 -9.18
N GLY A 167 1.06 20.19 -8.70
CA GLY A 167 0.69 20.03 -7.29
C GLY A 167 -0.47 20.85 -6.78
N MET A 168 -0.76 21.99 -7.42
CA MET A 168 -1.85 22.89 -7.07
C MET A 168 -2.88 22.94 -8.20
N GLU A 169 -4.16 22.82 -7.86
CA GLU A 169 -5.23 23.33 -8.71
C GLU A 169 -5.06 24.85 -8.74
N ASN A 170 -4.83 25.42 -9.92
CA ASN A 170 -4.90 26.87 -10.06
C ASN A 170 -6.34 27.28 -9.72
N GLU A 171 -6.57 27.79 -8.51
CA GLU A 171 -7.80 28.53 -8.20
C GLU A 171 -7.92 29.64 -9.26
N LYS A 172 -9.05 29.63 -9.96
CA LYS A 172 -9.43 30.63 -10.95
C LYS A 172 -10.47 31.57 -10.36
#